data_AF-A0A7X6SUG1-F1
#
_entry.id   AF-A0A7X6SUG1-F1
#
_cell.length_a   1.000
_cell.length_b   1.000
_cell.length_c   1.000
_cell.angle_alpha   90.00
_cell.angle_beta   90.00
_cell.angle_gamma   90.00
#
_symmetry.space_group_name_H-M   'P 1'
#
loop_
_entity.id
_entity.type
_entity.pdbx_description
1 polymer ?
#
loop_
_entity_poly.entity_id
_entity_poly.type
_entity_poly.pdbx_seq_one_letter_code
_entity_poly.pdbx_strand_id
1 'polypeptide(L)'
;MNRPAAVNLAMVDDRLRSIDAPGTRALLERWMLTFACTHTRFPLDEALLLGWQWAQRCGHETIATNGHEPWCARPMPATVAEWSAEGCVVDPDTLPLVLEGEDGELVEYHVLYDTVAVEEERIVYVEHSPELEPLAPHPSGDVHREFDDVLTYRERLMLSHLWQIGAAVGWDEPDAETLTRVVAEENPVVRRLLIRPDTGGVEVMTLVLRFLAETAWLMVLGRHLGEVVEEPLAEVSTPLELGLAVEVTRRRTGVGRQYANMDAYRFLEEETGLPAPEELRWWLVFEVAQLMEDLLLGHGPGEDWDEEDWEDEDWEDEADDPEEIHADTLRHLDRLMAEVPEEKEDLVTSWLRDFVCDNPRFSTEQAVALGWQLYERFGDMMAENPRLRGRTGDLELRTEEEWTVRGRRVRDDACPLYAPGSHGGVVAFLLSSDTEVVDTLGALISDETDSDFFHHRAPTEDTPELESLHGYVSDYELDLLRNVTRLGIRPEVVYGLEPDDLALWSDEEEGQEVCYMPLVVDEDRSVMRMAMDRVMNILMADLLGEFEEAEFSDGRFVVSSTLLEEELAVLIAARRLGLEEEPVLDEAWDFFFGDVPPADVRWGLVYLAAANLDHLMRGYCWNSSD
;
A
#
# COMPACT_ATOMS: atom_id res chain seq x y z
N MET A 1 -7.60 -0.36 -7.46
CA MET A 1 -9.05 -0.12 -7.47
C MET A 1 -9.45 0.47 -8.83
N ASN A 2 -9.66 -0.42 -9.82
CA ASN A 2 -9.82 -0.07 -11.24
C ASN A 2 -10.94 0.95 -11.51
N ARG A 3 -10.59 2.17 -11.95
CA ARG A 3 -11.54 3.09 -12.60
C ARG A 3 -11.93 2.53 -13.98
N PRO A 4 -13.22 2.24 -14.26
CA PRO A 4 -13.66 1.93 -15.61
C PRO A 4 -13.75 3.20 -16.46
N ALA A 5 -13.13 3.15 -17.65
CA ALA A 5 -13.27 4.03 -18.80
C ALA A 5 -13.58 5.52 -18.51
N ALA A 6 -12.55 6.26 -18.08
CA ALA A 6 -12.51 7.71 -18.15
C ALA A 6 -13.02 8.20 -19.52
N VAL A 7 -13.73 9.33 -19.53
CA VAL A 7 -14.11 10.02 -20.75
C VAL A 7 -12.84 10.18 -21.58
N ASN A 8 -12.80 9.59 -22.79
CA ASN A 8 -11.63 9.70 -23.64
C ASN A 8 -11.41 11.18 -24.00
N LEU A 9 -10.50 11.86 -23.30
CA LEU A 9 -10.18 13.27 -23.49
C LEU A 9 -9.78 13.57 -24.95
N ALA A 10 -9.34 12.55 -25.72
CA ALA A 10 -9.11 12.67 -27.15
C ALA A 10 -10.37 13.10 -27.94
N MET A 11 -11.57 12.82 -27.44
CA MET A 11 -12.83 13.27 -28.05
C MET A 11 -13.04 14.79 -27.96
N VAL A 12 -12.36 15.49 -27.04
CA VAL A 12 -12.50 16.95 -26.86
C VAL A 12 -12.02 17.69 -28.10
N ASP A 13 -10.89 17.29 -28.67
CA ASP A 13 -10.35 17.89 -29.89
C ASP A 13 -11.31 17.73 -31.07
N ASP A 14 -11.86 16.53 -31.27
CA ASP A 14 -12.81 16.26 -32.35
C ASP A 14 -14.09 17.08 -32.20
N ARG A 15 -14.61 17.19 -30.96
CA ARG A 15 -15.80 17.99 -30.62
C ARG A 15 -15.60 19.48 -30.87
N LEU A 16 -14.45 20.03 -30.47
CA LEU A 16 -14.14 21.44 -30.70
C LEU A 16 -13.89 21.73 -32.18
N ARG A 17 -13.20 20.81 -32.89
CA ARG A 17 -12.94 20.92 -34.33
C ARG A 17 -14.19 20.76 -35.18
N SER A 18 -15.25 20.09 -34.70
CA SER A 18 -16.50 19.95 -35.44
C SER A 18 -17.31 21.25 -35.58
N ILE A 19 -16.83 22.37 -35.01
CA ILE A 19 -17.50 23.66 -35.07
C ILE A 19 -16.96 24.48 -36.23
N ASP A 20 -17.72 24.50 -37.32
CA ASP A 20 -17.33 25.13 -38.59
C ASP A 20 -17.09 26.65 -38.50
N ALA A 21 -17.78 27.34 -37.57
CA ALA A 21 -17.70 28.79 -37.44
C ALA A 21 -16.53 29.20 -36.53
N PRO A 22 -15.44 29.82 -37.04
CA PRO A 22 -14.22 30.05 -36.27
C PRO A 22 -14.42 30.93 -35.04
N GLY A 23 -15.24 31.97 -35.15
CA GLY A 23 -15.54 32.86 -34.02
C GLY A 23 -16.37 32.17 -32.93
N THR A 24 -17.32 31.31 -33.31
CA THR A 24 -18.11 30.51 -32.36
C THR A 24 -17.21 29.46 -31.69
N ARG A 25 -16.35 28.79 -32.46
CA ARG A 25 -15.36 27.84 -31.94
C ARG A 25 -14.44 28.51 -30.92
N ALA A 26 -13.89 29.67 -31.26
CA ALA A 26 -13.02 30.45 -30.39
C ALA A 26 -13.66 30.80 -29.04
N LEU A 27 -14.95 31.16 -29.06
CA LEU A 27 -15.70 31.47 -27.84
C LEU A 27 -16.03 30.21 -27.04
N LEU A 28 -16.37 29.12 -27.73
CA LEU A 28 -16.65 27.86 -27.06
C LEU A 28 -15.39 27.26 -26.41
N GLU A 29 -14.22 27.32 -27.06
CA GLU A 29 -12.95 26.87 -26.50
C GLU A 29 -12.64 27.57 -25.16
N ARG A 30 -12.73 28.90 -25.13
CA ARG A 30 -12.54 29.70 -23.91
C ARG A 30 -13.61 29.43 -22.86
N TRP A 31 -14.86 29.27 -23.29
CA TRP A 31 -15.97 28.98 -22.40
C TRP A 31 -15.83 27.58 -21.78
N MET A 32 -15.47 26.55 -22.55
CA MET A 32 -15.23 25.19 -22.05
C MET A 32 -14.12 25.17 -21.02
N LEU A 33 -13.01 25.86 -21.28
CA LEU A 33 -11.93 26.01 -20.30
C LEU A 33 -12.44 26.68 -19.03
N THR A 34 -13.19 27.78 -19.15
CA THR A 34 -13.76 28.50 -18.01
C THR A 34 -14.75 27.63 -17.23
N PHE A 35 -15.61 26.90 -17.94
CA PHE A 35 -16.59 25.99 -17.37
C PHE A 35 -15.90 24.89 -16.56
N ALA A 36 -14.91 24.22 -17.15
CA ALA A 36 -14.13 23.19 -16.47
C ALA A 36 -13.41 23.77 -15.24
N CYS A 37 -12.90 25.00 -15.32
CA CYS A 37 -12.25 25.65 -14.17
C CYS A 37 -13.20 25.96 -13.01
N THR A 38 -14.49 26.22 -13.28
CA THR A 38 -15.45 26.61 -12.24
C THR A 38 -16.20 25.46 -11.60
N HIS A 39 -16.16 24.26 -12.21
CA HIS A 39 -16.86 23.08 -11.71
C HIS A 39 -15.85 22.09 -11.11
N THR A 40 -15.18 22.53 -10.04
CA THR A 40 -14.16 21.77 -9.29
C THR A 40 -14.71 20.57 -8.53
N ARG A 41 -16.03 20.52 -8.31
CA ARG A 41 -16.71 19.35 -7.74
C ARG A 41 -16.48 18.07 -8.54
N PHE A 42 -16.25 18.20 -9.84
CA PHE A 42 -16.01 17.08 -10.75
C PHE A 42 -14.54 17.09 -11.19
N PRO A 43 -13.95 15.90 -11.41
CA PRO A 43 -12.73 15.76 -12.20
C PRO A 43 -12.84 16.50 -13.54
N LEU A 44 -11.71 16.89 -14.10
CA LEU A 44 -11.67 17.77 -15.26
C LEU A 44 -12.33 17.15 -16.50
N ASP A 45 -12.16 15.85 -16.72
CA ASP A 45 -12.75 15.11 -17.83
C ASP A 45 -14.29 15.04 -17.72
N GLU A 46 -14.81 14.76 -16.54
CA GLU A 46 -16.24 14.82 -16.24
C GLU A 46 -16.79 16.24 -16.40
N ALA A 47 -16.09 17.26 -15.89
CA ALA A 47 -16.48 18.65 -16.01
C ALA A 47 -16.53 19.10 -17.49
N LEU A 48 -15.60 18.65 -18.31
CA LEU A 48 -15.61 18.88 -19.76
C LEU A 48 -16.77 18.15 -20.44
N LEU A 49 -17.07 16.91 -20.04
CA LEU A 49 -18.20 16.18 -20.59
C LEU A 49 -19.54 16.85 -20.24
N LEU A 50 -19.72 17.27 -18.98
CA LEU A 50 -20.89 18.05 -18.53
C LEU A 50 -20.98 19.38 -19.28
N GLY A 51 -19.86 20.10 -19.43
CA GLY A 51 -19.78 21.36 -20.17
C GLY A 51 -20.18 21.19 -21.63
N TRP A 52 -19.73 20.12 -22.27
CA TRP A 52 -20.10 19.81 -23.66
C TRP A 52 -21.60 19.49 -23.79
N GLN A 53 -22.14 18.64 -22.92
CA GLN A 53 -23.58 18.33 -22.91
C GLN A 53 -24.42 19.58 -22.67
N TRP A 54 -23.98 20.44 -21.75
CA TRP A 54 -24.63 21.71 -21.48
C TRP A 54 -24.56 22.69 -22.65
N ALA A 55 -23.42 22.77 -23.34
CA ALA A 55 -23.27 23.56 -24.56
C ALA A 55 -24.17 23.08 -25.69
N GLN A 56 -24.34 21.76 -25.84
CA GLN A 56 -25.29 21.16 -26.79
C GLN A 56 -26.74 21.51 -26.44
N ARG A 57 -27.07 21.45 -25.14
CA ARG A 57 -28.41 21.78 -24.65
C ARG A 57 -28.76 23.26 -24.83
N CYS A 58 -27.82 24.17 -24.56
CA CYS A 58 -28.01 25.61 -24.76
C CYS A 58 -27.91 26.05 -26.23
N GLY A 59 -27.15 25.29 -27.02
CA GLY A 59 -26.72 25.63 -28.38
C GLY A 59 -25.46 26.49 -28.41
N HIS A 60 -24.53 26.17 -29.32
CA HIS A 60 -23.22 26.85 -29.41
C HIS A 60 -23.32 28.36 -29.66
N GLU A 61 -24.32 28.83 -30.42
CA GLU A 61 -24.56 30.27 -30.65
C GLU A 61 -24.94 31.01 -29.36
N THR A 62 -25.70 30.34 -28.50
CA THR A 62 -26.11 30.86 -27.19
C THR A 62 -24.89 30.96 -26.27
N ILE A 63 -24.01 29.96 -26.27
CA ILE A 63 -22.75 30.02 -25.53
C ILE A 63 -21.88 31.17 -26.05
N ALA A 64 -21.77 31.33 -27.37
CA ALA A 64 -20.99 32.42 -27.95
C ALA A 64 -21.51 33.82 -27.55
N THR A 65 -22.82 33.98 -27.37
CA THR A 65 -23.43 35.29 -27.07
C THR A 65 -23.55 35.54 -25.56
N ASN A 66 -23.91 34.50 -24.79
CA ASN A 66 -24.29 34.60 -23.39
C ASN A 66 -23.40 33.76 -22.47
N GLY A 67 -22.26 33.25 -22.94
CA GLY A 67 -21.38 32.35 -22.19
C GLY A 67 -20.89 32.90 -20.87
N HIS A 68 -20.83 34.23 -20.72
CA HIS A 68 -20.44 34.92 -19.48
C HIS A 68 -21.58 35.06 -18.46
N GLU A 69 -22.83 34.82 -18.87
CA GLU A 69 -23.97 34.91 -17.96
C GLU A 69 -23.90 33.80 -16.90
N PRO A 70 -24.22 34.08 -15.63
CA PRO A 70 -24.08 33.11 -14.54
C PRO A 70 -24.79 31.79 -14.80
N TRP A 71 -25.98 31.83 -15.42
CA TRP A 71 -26.76 30.65 -15.75
C TRP A 71 -26.10 29.74 -16.78
N CYS A 72 -25.25 30.32 -17.62
CA CYS A 72 -24.57 29.65 -18.71
C CYS A 72 -23.20 29.14 -18.24
N ALA A 73 -22.42 30.00 -17.56
CA ALA A 73 -21.09 29.67 -17.05
C ALA A 73 -21.10 28.80 -15.79
N ARG A 74 -22.15 28.86 -14.96
CA ARG A 74 -22.25 28.13 -13.68
C ARG A 74 -23.66 27.55 -13.48
N PRO A 75 -24.06 26.55 -14.28
CA PRO A 75 -25.38 25.96 -14.19
C PRO A 75 -25.59 25.08 -12.96
N MET A 76 -24.54 24.78 -12.17
CA MET A 76 -24.59 23.99 -10.93
C MET A 76 -25.18 22.58 -11.14
N PRO A 77 -24.49 21.66 -11.85
CA PRO A 77 -24.98 20.30 -12.02
C PRO A 77 -25.05 19.55 -10.68
N ALA A 78 -26.21 18.99 -10.34
CA ALA A 78 -26.42 18.18 -9.14
C ALA A 78 -27.50 17.12 -9.36
N THR A 79 -27.44 16.03 -8.59
CA THR A 79 -28.40 14.92 -8.71
C THR A 79 -29.78 15.30 -8.18
N VAL A 80 -30.82 14.53 -8.54
CA VAL A 80 -32.18 14.71 -8.00
C VAL A 80 -32.20 14.68 -6.47
N ALA A 81 -31.39 13.80 -5.86
CA ALA A 81 -31.29 13.66 -4.41
C ALA A 81 -30.73 14.93 -3.75
N GLU A 82 -29.71 15.53 -4.36
CA GLU A 82 -29.08 16.76 -3.86
C GLU A 82 -30.00 17.96 -3.99
N TRP A 83 -30.65 18.13 -5.15
CA TRP A 83 -31.66 19.18 -5.30
C TRP A 83 -32.80 19.02 -4.29
N SER A 84 -33.23 17.78 -4.04
CA SER A 84 -34.24 17.49 -3.02
C SER A 84 -33.77 17.88 -1.61
N ALA A 85 -32.47 17.71 -1.31
CA ALA A 85 -31.89 18.11 -0.03
C ALA A 85 -31.81 19.64 0.14
N GLU A 86 -31.67 20.39 -0.96
CA GLU A 86 -31.73 21.86 -0.99
C GLU A 86 -33.17 22.41 -1.03
N GLY A 87 -34.19 21.55 -0.96
CA GLY A 87 -35.60 21.96 -0.99
C GLY A 87 -36.13 22.25 -2.41
N CYS A 88 -35.42 21.80 -3.44
CA CYS A 88 -35.76 21.94 -4.84
C CYS A 88 -36.33 20.64 -5.42
N VAL A 89 -37.20 20.76 -6.42
CA VAL A 89 -37.71 19.62 -7.19
C VAL A 89 -37.33 19.80 -8.65
N VAL A 90 -36.74 18.77 -9.24
CA VAL A 90 -36.39 18.73 -10.66
C VAL A 90 -37.65 18.54 -11.51
N ASP A 91 -37.78 19.33 -12.58
CA ASP A 91 -38.84 19.17 -13.58
C ASP A 91 -38.60 17.87 -14.37
N PRO A 92 -39.55 16.91 -14.35
CA PRO A 92 -39.38 15.61 -15.00
C PRO A 92 -39.26 15.67 -16.53
N ASP A 93 -39.61 16.79 -17.16
CA ASP A 93 -39.50 16.97 -18.61
C ASP A 93 -38.11 17.52 -19.03
N THR A 94 -37.20 17.78 -18.07
CA THR A 94 -35.86 18.28 -18.36
C THR A 94 -34.92 17.16 -18.83
N LEU A 95 -34.05 17.49 -19.79
CA LEU A 95 -33.01 16.58 -20.25
C LEU A 95 -31.83 16.61 -19.26
N PRO A 96 -31.49 15.49 -18.60
CA PRO A 96 -30.35 15.43 -17.70
C PRO A 96 -29.03 15.53 -18.47
N LEU A 97 -28.00 15.97 -17.77
CA LEU A 97 -26.61 15.73 -18.12
C LEU A 97 -26.22 14.37 -17.53
N VAL A 98 -25.50 13.55 -18.28
CA VAL A 98 -25.24 12.15 -17.89
C VAL A 98 -23.75 11.91 -17.77
N LEU A 99 -23.33 11.32 -16.66
CA LEU A 99 -21.99 10.76 -16.46
C LEU A 99 -22.10 9.26 -16.20
N GLU A 100 -21.03 8.53 -16.47
CA GLU A 100 -20.91 7.11 -16.10
C GLU A 100 -20.26 7.06 -14.71
N GLY A 101 -20.91 6.38 -13.75
CA GLY A 101 -20.40 6.19 -12.41
C GLY A 101 -19.40 5.03 -12.32
N GLU A 102 -18.78 4.87 -11.15
CA GLU A 102 -17.73 3.85 -10.91
C GLU A 102 -18.18 2.40 -11.20
N ASP A 103 -19.47 2.11 -11.03
CA ASP A 103 -20.06 0.79 -11.32
C ASP A 103 -20.49 0.62 -12.81
N GLY A 104 -20.20 1.60 -13.67
CA GLY A 104 -20.69 1.68 -15.05
C GLY A 104 -22.16 2.10 -15.17
N GLU A 105 -22.83 2.41 -14.04
CA GLU A 105 -24.19 2.93 -14.06
C GLU A 105 -24.23 4.41 -14.45
N LEU A 106 -25.21 4.79 -15.26
CA LEU A 106 -25.39 6.19 -15.67
C LEU A 106 -25.98 7.02 -14.54
N VAL A 107 -25.27 8.07 -14.14
CA VAL A 107 -25.69 9.04 -13.13
C VAL A 107 -26.23 10.29 -13.82
N GLU A 108 -27.46 10.68 -13.45
CA GLU A 108 -28.16 11.83 -14.01
C GLU A 108 -27.97 13.08 -13.14
N TYR A 109 -27.50 14.15 -13.78
CA TYR A 109 -27.32 15.47 -13.20
C TYR A 109 -28.25 16.49 -13.83
N HIS A 110 -28.83 17.35 -13.01
CA HIS A 110 -29.71 18.43 -13.41
C HIS A 110 -29.12 19.77 -12.99
N VAL A 111 -29.36 20.80 -13.78
CA VAL A 111 -28.85 22.14 -13.50
C VAL A 111 -29.85 22.92 -12.65
N LEU A 112 -29.43 24.01 -12.01
CA LEU A 112 -30.32 24.83 -11.17
C LEU A 112 -31.61 25.24 -11.92
N TYR A 113 -31.50 25.52 -13.21
CA TYR A 113 -32.62 25.94 -14.07
C TYR A 113 -33.61 24.83 -14.42
N ASP A 114 -33.30 23.59 -14.07
CA ASP A 114 -34.19 22.45 -14.19
C ASP A 114 -35.09 22.30 -12.96
N THR A 115 -34.90 23.15 -11.95
CA THR A 115 -35.52 22.97 -10.64
C THR A 115 -36.52 24.06 -10.29
N VAL A 116 -37.47 23.70 -9.44
CA VAL A 116 -38.43 24.61 -8.79
C VAL A 116 -38.24 24.49 -7.28
N ALA A 117 -38.04 25.62 -6.59
CA ALA A 117 -37.96 25.64 -5.14
C ALA A 117 -39.34 25.36 -4.51
N VAL A 118 -39.41 24.40 -3.57
CA VAL A 118 -40.67 23.94 -2.95
C VAL A 118 -40.67 24.10 -1.42
N GLU A 119 -39.53 23.98 -0.74
CA GLU A 119 -39.41 24.12 0.73
C GLU A 119 -38.27 25.08 1.13
N GLU A 120 -38.56 26.39 1.29
CA GLU A 120 -37.54 27.40 1.67
C GLU A 120 -36.96 27.22 3.10
N GLU A 121 -37.59 26.41 3.95
CA GLU A 121 -37.24 26.27 5.38
C GLU A 121 -36.30 25.08 5.70
N ARG A 122 -36.01 24.20 4.71
CA ARG A 122 -35.02 23.11 4.83
C ARG A 122 -33.88 23.37 3.87
N ILE A 123 -32.74 23.81 4.40
CA ILE A 123 -31.56 24.06 3.57
C ILE A 123 -30.41 23.26 4.16
N VAL A 124 -30.27 22.02 3.70
CA VAL A 124 -28.92 21.43 3.66
C VAL A 124 -28.25 22.14 2.49
N TYR A 125 -27.16 22.88 2.76
CA TYR A 125 -26.43 23.59 1.72
C TYR A 125 -25.52 22.60 1.00
N VAL A 126 -25.75 22.38 -0.30
CA VAL A 126 -24.84 21.62 -1.15
C VAL A 126 -23.85 22.62 -1.75
N GLU A 127 -22.56 22.39 -1.51
CA GLU A 127 -21.52 23.22 -2.07
C GLU A 127 -21.26 22.82 -3.53
N HIS A 128 -21.81 23.59 -4.48
CA HIS A 128 -21.70 23.32 -5.92
C HIS A 128 -20.35 23.72 -6.53
N SER A 129 -19.49 24.38 -5.78
CA SER A 129 -18.16 24.83 -6.23
C SER A 129 -17.17 24.82 -5.06
N PRO A 130 -16.85 23.61 -4.53
CA PRO A 130 -15.99 23.49 -3.36
C PRO A 130 -14.56 23.96 -3.68
N GLU A 131 -13.91 24.57 -2.69
CA GLU A 131 -12.46 24.77 -2.73
C GLU A 131 -11.78 23.39 -2.58
N LEU A 132 -10.87 23.07 -3.49
CA LEU A 132 -10.16 21.80 -3.48
C LEU A 132 -9.15 21.80 -2.33
N GLU A 133 -9.27 20.90 -1.37
CA GLU A 133 -8.37 20.82 -0.23
C GLU A 133 -7.31 19.74 -0.46
N PRO A 134 -6.01 20.06 -0.37
CA PRO A 134 -4.97 19.06 -0.49
C PRO A 134 -5.00 18.10 0.71
N LEU A 135 -4.66 16.84 0.46
CA LEU A 135 -4.49 15.83 1.50
C LEU A 135 -3.39 16.23 2.49
N ALA A 136 -3.44 15.63 3.68
CA ALA A 136 -2.40 15.79 4.69
C ALA A 136 -1.02 15.41 4.12
N PRO A 137 0.07 16.05 4.57
CA PRO A 137 1.38 15.82 3.99
C PRO A 137 1.82 14.38 4.28
N HIS A 138 2.38 13.72 3.28
CA HIS A 138 2.99 12.40 3.46
C HIS A 138 4.16 12.49 4.48
N PRO A 139 4.43 11.47 5.31
CA PRO A 139 5.55 11.49 6.26
C PRO A 139 6.91 11.77 5.60
N SER A 140 7.09 11.34 4.35
CA SER A 140 8.29 11.58 3.53
C SER A 140 8.29 12.92 2.79
N GLY A 141 7.18 13.66 2.79
CA GLY A 141 7.06 14.95 2.11
C GLY A 141 7.60 16.11 2.96
N ASP A 142 8.49 16.93 2.40
CA ASP A 142 8.92 18.16 3.06
C ASP A 142 7.73 19.15 3.11
N VAL A 143 7.50 19.78 4.25
CA VAL A 143 6.49 20.83 4.43
C VAL A 143 7.01 22.20 3.91
N HIS A 144 8.18 22.20 3.25
CA HIS A 144 8.77 23.32 2.52
C HIS A 144 8.83 24.60 3.36
N ARG A 145 9.20 24.46 4.64
CA ARG A 145 9.20 25.58 5.62
C ARG A 145 10.11 26.74 5.23
N GLU A 146 11.10 26.49 4.39
CA GLU A 146 11.96 27.53 3.83
C GLU A 146 11.22 28.55 2.94
N PHE A 147 10.00 28.23 2.49
CA PHE A 147 9.14 29.13 1.71
C PHE A 147 8.08 29.86 2.56
N ASP A 148 8.13 29.79 3.90
CA ASP A 148 7.14 30.39 4.81
C ASP A 148 6.87 31.88 4.54
N ASP A 149 7.86 32.63 4.07
CA ASP A 149 7.76 34.07 3.82
C ASP A 149 7.09 34.42 2.48
N VAL A 150 6.94 33.46 1.56
CA VAL A 150 6.49 33.68 0.18
C VAL A 150 5.32 32.81 -0.26
N LEU A 151 5.12 31.65 0.38
CA LEU A 151 4.01 30.73 0.10
C LEU A 151 3.10 30.59 1.31
N THR A 152 1.81 30.42 1.04
CA THR A 152 0.82 30.08 2.06
C THR A 152 1.03 28.66 2.58
N TYR A 153 0.42 28.33 3.74
CA TYR A 153 0.45 26.96 4.26
C TYR A 153 -0.17 25.95 3.27
N ARG A 154 -1.28 26.33 2.63
CA ARG A 154 -1.96 25.50 1.62
C ARG A 154 -1.05 25.22 0.42
N GLU A 155 -0.39 26.25 -0.11
CA GLU A 155 0.57 26.08 -1.21
C GLU A 155 1.73 25.15 -0.83
N ARG A 156 2.32 25.31 0.36
CA ARG A 156 3.41 24.44 0.82
C ARG A 156 2.96 23.00 1.04
N LEU A 157 1.72 22.80 1.51
CA LEU A 157 1.13 21.48 1.62
C LEU A 157 0.98 20.83 0.24
N MET A 158 0.52 21.59 -0.77
CA MET A 158 0.49 21.09 -2.15
C MET A 158 1.89 20.75 -2.70
N LEU A 159 2.91 21.55 -2.36
CA LEU A 159 4.30 21.25 -2.74
C LEU A 159 4.86 20.00 -2.07
N SER A 160 4.32 19.63 -0.90
CA SER A 160 4.78 18.43 -0.18
C SER A 160 4.47 17.14 -0.92
N HIS A 161 3.54 17.16 -1.89
CA HIS A 161 3.09 16.00 -2.69
C HIS A 161 3.92 15.76 -3.95
N LEU A 162 4.83 16.67 -4.31
CA LEU A 162 5.65 16.54 -5.51
C LEU A 162 6.63 15.36 -5.49
N TRP A 163 6.88 14.79 -4.31
CA TRP A 163 7.66 13.56 -4.15
C TRP A 163 7.07 12.38 -4.94
N GLN A 164 5.75 12.36 -5.16
CA GLN A 164 5.04 11.31 -5.92
C GLN A 164 5.54 11.17 -7.37
N ILE A 165 6.21 12.19 -7.90
CA ILE A 165 6.85 12.18 -9.23
C ILE A 165 8.38 12.36 -9.14
N GLY A 166 8.97 12.05 -7.99
CA GLY A 166 10.40 12.25 -7.74
C GLY A 166 10.82 13.71 -7.87
N ALA A 167 9.94 14.68 -7.53
CA ALA A 167 10.24 16.10 -7.67
C ALA A 167 10.28 16.83 -6.33
N ALA A 168 11.13 17.84 -6.24
CA ALA A 168 11.24 18.71 -5.08
C ALA A 168 11.45 20.17 -5.51
N VAL A 169 11.20 21.12 -4.61
CA VAL A 169 11.45 22.55 -4.82
C VAL A 169 12.40 23.06 -3.74
N GLY A 170 13.28 23.98 -4.08
CA GLY A 170 14.15 24.63 -3.10
C GLY A 170 14.70 25.98 -3.56
N TRP A 171 15.41 26.68 -2.67
CA TRP A 171 16.09 27.95 -3.02
C TRP A 171 17.44 27.71 -3.72
N ASP A 172 17.74 28.52 -4.75
CA ASP A 172 19.05 28.60 -5.40
C ASP A 172 19.93 29.70 -4.78
N GLU A 173 21.17 29.83 -5.26
CA GLU A 173 22.08 30.91 -4.89
C GLU A 173 21.49 32.30 -5.27
N PRO A 174 21.62 33.34 -4.42
CA PRO A 174 21.04 34.66 -4.67
C PRO A 174 21.50 35.33 -5.97
N ASP A 175 22.70 35.01 -6.43
CA ASP A 175 23.36 35.54 -7.63
C ASP A 175 23.26 34.62 -8.86
N ALA A 176 22.40 33.60 -8.81
CA ALA A 176 22.10 32.74 -9.96
C ALA A 176 21.67 33.54 -11.20
N GLU A 177 22.20 33.15 -12.36
CA GLU A 177 21.96 33.85 -13.64
C GLU A 177 20.50 33.71 -14.10
N THR A 178 19.87 32.56 -13.86
CA THR A 178 18.47 32.26 -14.21
C THR A 178 17.54 32.35 -13.01
N LEU A 179 16.24 32.53 -13.27
CA LEU A 179 15.21 32.57 -12.22
C LEU A 179 14.96 31.18 -11.60
N THR A 180 15.10 30.15 -12.41
CA THR A 180 14.95 28.75 -12.02
C THR A 180 16.07 27.92 -12.62
N ARG A 181 16.38 26.80 -11.97
CA ARG A 181 17.33 25.80 -12.44
C ARG A 181 16.88 24.43 -11.95
N VAL A 182 16.84 23.45 -12.84
CA VAL A 182 16.52 22.06 -12.47
C VAL A 182 17.82 21.30 -12.26
N VAL A 183 17.89 20.52 -11.18
CA VAL A 183 19.03 19.66 -10.85
C VAL A 183 18.51 18.25 -10.58
N ALA A 184 19.26 17.25 -10.98
CA ALA A 184 19.01 15.86 -10.59
C ALA A 184 19.97 15.49 -9.46
N GLU A 185 19.45 14.91 -8.39
CA GLU A 185 20.23 14.33 -7.29
C GLU A 185 20.25 12.82 -7.44
N GLU A 186 21.40 12.16 -7.27
CA GLU A 186 21.61 10.77 -7.71
C GLU A 186 21.12 9.70 -6.72
N ASN A 187 20.51 10.05 -5.57
CA ASN A 187 20.05 9.03 -4.61
C ASN A 187 19.12 9.56 -3.49
N PRO A 188 17.78 9.29 -3.53
CA PRO A 188 17.01 8.80 -4.68
C PRO A 188 17.03 9.82 -5.83
N VAL A 189 16.64 9.42 -7.06
CA VAL A 189 16.60 10.32 -8.22
C VAL A 189 15.52 11.37 -8.03
N VAL A 190 15.91 12.52 -7.48
CA VAL A 190 15.01 13.65 -7.25
C VAL A 190 15.34 14.77 -8.22
N ARG A 191 14.36 15.14 -9.04
CA ARG A 191 14.38 16.37 -9.84
C ARG A 191 14.02 17.56 -8.96
N ARG A 192 15.04 18.31 -8.53
CA ARG A 192 14.86 19.50 -7.70
C ARG A 192 14.81 20.77 -8.55
N LEU A 193 13.70 21.50 -8.48
CA LEU A 193 13.57 22.86 -9.00
C LEU A 193 14.16 23.84 -7.98
N LEU A 194 15.30 24.42 -8.31
CA LEU A 194 15.89 25.52 -7.54
C LEU A 194 15.40 26.85 -8.06
N ILE A 195 14.91 27.70 -7.16
CA ILE A 195 14.32 29.01 -7.46
C ILE A 195 15.23 30.09 -6.89
N ARG A 196 15.55 31.12 -7.68
CA ARG A 196 16.33 32.24 -7.16
C ARG A 196 15.52 33.04 -6.13
N PRO A 197 16.06 33.37 -4.93
CA PRO A 197 15.34 34.11 -3.88
C PRO A 197 14.75 35.45 -4.33
N ASP A 198 15.46 36.20 -5.19
CA ASP A 198 14.91 37.40 -5.85
C ASP A 198 14.39 37.05 -7.24
N THR A 199 13.10 36.73 -7.30
CA THR A 199 12.40 36.34 -8.53
C THR A 199 12.09 37.53 -9.46
N GLY A 200 12.47 38.76 -9.10
CA GLY A 200 12.20 39.94 -9.92
C GLY A 200 10.71 40.25 -10.10
N GLY A 201 9.87 39.80 -9.15
CA GLY A 201 8.42 40.02 -9.16
C GLY A 201 7.58 38.87 -9.75
N VAL A 202 8.20 37.77 -10.18
CA VAL A 202 7.49 36.54 -10.56
C VAL A 202 7.14 35.73 -9.30
N GLU A 203 5.91 35.25 -9.19
CA GLU A 203 5.49 34.47 -8.03
C GLU A 203 6.12 33.07 -8.01
N VAL A 204 6.55 32.61 -6.84
CA VAL A 204 7.17 31.29 -6.64
C VAL A 204 6.25 30.18 -7.12
N MET A 205 4.97 30.21 -6.72
CA MET A 205 4.01 29.18 -7.13
C MET A 205 3.82 29.13 -8.66
N THR A 206 3.84 30.28 -9.34
CA THR A 206 3.78 30.31 -10.82
C THR A 206 5.01 29.66 -11.45
N LEU A 207 6.21 29.80 -10.86
CA LEU A 207 7.42 29.12 -11.34
C LEU A 207 7.32 27.61 -11.12
N VAL A 208 6.79 27.18 -9.97
CA VAL A 208 6.57 25.76 -9.68
C VAL A 208 5.56 25.16 -10.64
N LEU A 209 4.40 25.80 -10.84
CA LEU A 209 3.39 25.29 -11.76
C LEU A 209 3.92 25.13 -13.19
N ARG A 210 4.80 26.03 -13.67
CA ARG A 210 5.46 25.88 -14.97
C ARG A 210 6.32 24.63 -15.02
N PHE A 211 7.18 24.44 -14.02
CA PHE A 211 8.02 23.24 -13.91
C PHE A 211 7.19 21.94 -13.85
N LEU A 212 6.08 21.97 -13.09
CA LEU A 212 5.16 20.84 -13.03
C LEU A 212 4.48 20.57 -14.36
N ALA A 213 4.03 21.61 -15.07
CA ALA A 213 3.45 21.44 -16.40
C ALA A 213 4.46 20.84 -17.38
N GLU A 214 5.73 21.28 -17.36
CA GLU A 214 6.78 20.70 -18.20
C GLU A 214 7.00 19.21 -17.90
N THR A 215 6.98 18.83 -16.62
CA THR A 215 7.18 17.44 -16.17
C THR A 215 5.97 16.57 -16.48
N ALA A 216 4.77 16.99 -16.07
CA ALA A 216 3.51 16.31 -16.32
C ALA A 216 3.22 16.16 -17.82
N TRP A 217 3.66 17.13 -18.65
CA TRP A 217 3.54 17.04 -20.10
C TRP A 217 4.29 15.86 -20.70
N LEU A 218 5.56 15.69 -20.32
CA LEU A 218 6.38 14.57 -20.79
C LEU A 218 5.82 13.24 -20.32
N MET A 219 5.32 13.19 -19.09
CA MET A 219 4.67 12.01 -18.50
C MET A 219 3.42 11.59 -19.27
N VAL A 220 2.46 12.51 -19.46
CA VAL A 220 1.21 12.23 -20.17
C VAL A 220 1.47 11.87 -21.63
N LEU A 221 2.40 12.59 -22.28
CA LEU A 221 2.76 12.28 -23.66
C LEU A 221 3.43 10.91 -23.78
N GLY A 222 4.34 10.57 -22.88
CA GLY A 222 4.99 9.27 -22.84
C GLY A 222 4.00 8.13 -22.63
N ARG A 223 3.09 8.29 -21.66
CA ARG A 223 1.98 7.35 -21.43
C ARG A 223 1.14 7.13 -22.69
N HIS A 224 0.80 8.21 -23.40
CA HIS A 224 -0.01 8.10 -24.61
C HIS A 224 0.74 7.40 -25.77
N LEU A 225 2.06 7.52 -25.81
CA LEU A 225 2.91 6.89 -26.83
C LEU A 225 3.36 5.47 -26.44
N GLY A 226 3.31 5.11 -25.15
CA GLY A 226 3.87 3.88 -24.60
C GLY A 226 5.40 3.87 -24.63
N GLU A 227 6.04 5.04 -24.57
CA GLU A 227 7.50 5.17 -24.55
C GLU A 227 7.94 6.44 -23.81
N VAL A 228 9.15 6.45 -23.25
CA VAL A 228 9.74 7.66 -22.65
C VAL A 228 10.10 8.65 -23.75
N VAL A 229 9.58 9.88 -23.65
CA VAL A 229 9.86 10.95 -24.61
C VAL A 229 11.29 11.48 -24.41
N GLU A 230 12.20 11.10 -25.31
CA GLU A 230 13.60 11.56 -25.29
C GLU A 230 13.78 12.93 -25.96
N GLU A 231 12.84 13.37 -26.80
CA GLU A 231 12.93 14.66 -27.46
C GLU A 231 12.90 15.84 -26.48
N PRO A 232 13.65 16.92 -26.74
CA PRO A 232 13.53 18.14 -25.94
C PRO A 232 12.09 18.64 -25.92
N LEU A 233 11.59 19.04 -24.74
CA LEU A 233 10.21 19.52 -24.57
C LEU A 233 9.78 20.59 -25.59
N ALA A 234 10.71 21.44 -26.03
CA ALA A 234 10.45 22.47 -27.04
C ALA A 234 10.12 21.93 -28.44
N GLU A 235 10.41 20.66 -28.72
CA GLU A 235 10.10 19.98 -29.99
C GLU A 235 8.74 19.27 -29.94
N VAL A 236 8.26 18.92 -28.74
CA VAL A 236 7.04 18.12 -28.53
C VAL A 236 5.90 18.87 -27.83
N SER A 237 6.12 20.12 -27.43
CA SER A 237 5.13 21.00 -26.79
C SER A 237 5.17 22.42 -27.36
N THR A 238 4.05 23.13 -27.26
CA THR A 238 3.99 24.56 -27.53
C THR A 238 3.93 25.38 -26.23
N PRO A 239 4.49 26.61 -26.19
CA PRO A 239 4.35 27.48 -25.03
C PRO A 239 2.87 27.76 -24.66
N LEU A 240 1.99 27.82 -25.66
CA LEU A 240 0.56 28.02 -25.43
C LEU A 240 -0.05 26.82 -24.68
N GLU A 241 0.23 25.59 -25.12
CA GLU A 241 -0.27 24.38 -24.47
C GLU A 241 0.14 24.30 -22.99
N LEU A 242 1.44 24.40 -22.70
CA LEU A 242 1.96 24.41 -21.32
C LEU A 242 1.33 25.55 -20.51
N GLY A 243 1.19 26.73 -21.13
CA GLY A 243 0.62 27.89 -20.46
C GLY A 243 -0.86 27.74 -20.12
N LEU A 244 -1.64 27.07 -20.97
CA LEU A 244 -3.05 26.76 -20.71
C LEU A 244 -3.21 25.68 -19.65
N ALA A 245 -2.37 24.64 -19.66
CA ALA A 245 -2.40 23.60 -18.63
C ALA A 245 -2.18 24.20 -17.23
N VAL A 246 -1.12 25.03 -17.09
CA VAL A 246 -0.88 25.78 -15.86
C VAL A 246 -2.07 26.64 -15.46
N GLU A 247 -2.70 27.35 -16.41
CA GLU A 247 -3.81 28.24 -16.09
C GLU A 247 -5.07 27.48 -15.65
N VAL A 248 -5.35 26.30 -16.23
CA VAL A 248 -6.44 25.44 -15.79
C VAL A 248 -6.20 24.98 -14.36
N THR A 249 -5.02 24.40 -14.07
CA THR A 249 -4.66 23.97 -12.72
C THR A 249 -4.72 25.14 -11.73
N ARG A 250 -4.14 26.29 -12.09
CA ARG A 250 -4.13 27.53 -11.28
C ARG A 250 -5.55 27.97 -10.90
N ARG A 251 -6.48 27.96 -11.87
CA ARG A 251 -7.87 28.39 -11.63
C ARG A 251 -8.66 27.40 -10.79
N ARG A 252 -8.43 26.09 -10.95
CA ARG A 252 -9.14 25.05 -10.20
C ARG A 252 -8.63 24.90 -8.77
N THR A 253 -7.32 24.89 -8.60
CA THR A 253 -6.68 24.83 -7.27
C THR A 253 -6.68 26.19 -6.56
N GLY A 254 -6.78 27.30 -7.28
CA GLY A 254 -6.76 28.64 -6.70
C GLY A 254 -5.39 29.10 -6.19
N VAL A 255 -4.31 28.38 -6.53
CA VAL A 255 -2.93 28.77 -6.17
C VAL A 255 -2.21 29.41 -7.35
N GLY A 256 -1.31 30.36 -7.08
CA GLY A 256 -0.67 31.16 -8.12
C GLY A 256 -1.59 32.24 -8.72
N ARG A 257 -1.07 33.46 -8.84
CA ARG A 257 -1.83 34.67 -9.22
C ARG A 257 -1.43 35.23 -10.58
N GLN A 258 -0.30 34.80 -11.13
CA GLN A 258 0.22 35.27 -12.40
C GLN A 258 0.03 34.22 -13.50
N TYR A 259 -0.15 34.70 -14.73
CA TYR A 259 -0.20 33.84 -15.91
C TYR A 259 1.13 33.11 -16.12
N ALA A 260 1.03 31.88 -16.59
CA ALA A 260 2.17 31.03 -16.91
C ALA A 260 3.05 31.61 -18.02
N ASN A 261 2.47 32.27 -19.02
CA ASN A 261 3.23 32.96 -20.05
C ASN A 261 2.35 33.95 -20.81
N MET A 262 2.98 34.73 -21.68
CA MET A 262 2.28 35.73 -22.49
C MET A 262 1.33 35.11 -23.50
N ASP A 263 1.58 33.91 -24.00
CA ASP A 263 0.75 33.29 -25.03
C ASP A 263 -0.60 32.83 -24.45
N ALA A 264 -0.60 32.20 -23.28
CA ALA A 264 -1.81 31.88 -22.53
C ALA A 264 -2.59 33.14 -22.12
N TYR A 265 -1.89 34.18 -21.63
CA TYR A 265 -2.51 35.48 -21.35
C TYR A 265 -3.22 36.05 -22.58
N ARG A 266 -2.54 36.09 -23.74
CA ARG A 266 -3.13 36.58 -24.98
C ARG A 266 -4.32 35.75 -25.42
N PHE A 267 -4.21 34.43 -25.35
CA PHE A 267 -5.31 33.57 -25.76
C PHE A 267 -6.58 33.81 -24.94
N LEU A 268 -6.43 33.97 -23.62
CA LEU A 268 -7.55 34.08 -22.69
C LEU A 268 -8.10 35.50 -22.58
N GLU A 269 -7.24 36.52 -22.57
CA GLU A 269 -7.62 37.91 -22.27
C GLU A 269 -7.71 38.79 -23.53
N GLU A 270 -6.98 38.50 -24.60
CA GLU A 270 -7.16 39.22 -25.85
C GLU A 270 -8.35 38.63 -26.61
N GLU A 271 -9.45 39.40 -26.73
CA GLU A 271 -10.61 39.08 -27.57
C GLU A 271 -10.23 39.09 -29.06
N THR A 272 -9.48 38.10 -29.50
CA THR A 272 -8.96 38.01 -30.86
C THR A 272 -10.00 37.47 -31.85
N GLY A 273 -11.11 36.88 -31.36
CA GLY A 273 -12.12 36.20 -32.19
C GLY A 273 -11.58 34.99 -32.97
N LEU A 274 -10.32 34.63 -32.72
CA LEU A 274 -9.62 33.52 -33.36
C LEU A 274 -9.66 32.30 -32.44
N PRO A 275 -9.88 31.10 -33.01
CA PRO A 275 -9.76 29.85 -32.28
C PRO A 275 -8.29 29.56 -31.95
N ALA A 276 -8.06 28.55 -31.11
CA ALA A 276 -6.74 28.00 -30.86
C ALA A 276 -6.08 27.54 -32.19
N PRO A 277 -4.74 27.56 -32.27
CA PRO A 277 -4.01 26.99 -33.40
C PRO A 277 -4.46 25.55 -33.69
N GLU A 278 -4.43 25.12 -34.96
CA GLU A 278 -4.94 23.80 -35.35
C GLU A 278 -4.10 22.66 -34.73
N GLU A 279 -2.81 22.92 -34.54
CA GLU A 279 -1.82 22.04 -33.92
C GLU A 279 -1.97 21.90 -32.39
N LEU A 280 -2.77 22.75 -31.74
CA LEU A 280 -2.98 22.67 -30.30
C LEU A 280 -3.79 21.41 -29.97
N ARG A 281 -3.30 20.64 -28.99
CA ARG A 281 -3.94 19.41 -28.50
C ARG A 281 -4.69 19.71 -27.21
N TRP A 282 -6.01 19.88 -27.29
CA TRP A 282 -6.84 20.15 -26.11
C TRP A 282 -6.86 18.97 -25.14
N TRP A 283 -6.89 17.74 -25.65
CA TRP A 283 -6.84 16.54 -24.81
C TRP A 283 -5.63 16.56 -23.87
N LEU A 284 -4.46 16.90 -24.40
CA LEU A 284 -3.20 16.90 -23.66
C LEU A 284 -3.13 18.06 -22.67
N VAL A 285 -3.63 19.25 -23.04
CA VAL A 285 -3.74 20.39 -22.12
C VAL A 285 -4.57 20.04 -20.88
N PHE A 286 -5.71 19.38 -21.07
CA PHE A 286 -6.59 19.01 -19.98
C PHE A 286 -6.03 17.85 -19.17
N GLU A 287 -5.51 16.80 -19.81
CA GLU A 287 -4.95 15.65 -19.10
C GLU A 287 -3.73 16.02 -18.25
N VAL A 288 -2.85 16.90 -18.77
CA VAL A 288 -1.74 17.47 -17.99
C VAL A 288 -2.26 18.31 -16.82
N ALA A 289 -3.30 19.12 -17.03
CA ALA A 289 -3.87 19.93 -15.96
C ALA A 289 -4.54 19.08 -14.87
N GLN A 290 -5.19 17.98 -15.24
CA GLN A 290 -5.76 16.98 -14.33
C GLN A 290 -4.66 16.32 -13.50
N LEU A 291 -3.60 15.82 -14.15
CA LEU A 291 -2.46 15.24 -13.44
C LEU A 291 -1.81 16.25 -12.47
N MET A 292 -1.61 17.50 -12.90
CA MET A 292 -1.08 18.53 -12.01
C MET A 292 -2.00 18.83 -10.82
N GLU A 293 -3.33 18.82 -11.02
CA GLU A 293 -4.31 18.99 -9.95
C GLU A 293 -4.26 17.82 -8.96
N ASP A 294 -4.28 16.58 -9.46
CA ASP A 294 -4.22 15.37 -8.64
C ASP A 294 -2.94 15.32 -7.81
N LEU A 295 -1.79 15.64 -8.42
CA LEU A 295 -0.50 15.74 -7.73
C LEU A 295 -0.51 16.80 -6.63
N LEU A 296 -0.98 18.02 -6.92
CA LEU A 296 -1.01 19.09 -5.92
C LEU A 296 -1.98 18.79 -4.78
N LEU A 297 -3.02 17.99 -5.03
CA LEU A 297 -3.97 17.58 -4.00
C LEU A 297 -3.54 16.30 -3.26
N GLY A 298 -2.49 15.61 -3.72
CA GLY A 298 -1.93 14.42 -3.09
C GLY A 298 -2.59 13.10 -3.53
N HIS A 299 -3.42 13.13 -4.58
CA HIS A 299 -4.10 11.94 -5.13
C HIS A 299 -3.18 11.05 -6.00
N GLY A 300 -1.92 11.44 -6.18
CA GLY A 300 -0.97 10.69 -7.02
C GLY A 300 -1.22 10.87 -8.52
N PRO A 301 -0.25 10.54 -9.37
CA PRO A 301 -0.61 10.06 -10.68
C PRO A 301 -1.36 8.74 -10.45
N GLY A 302 -2.64 8.62 -10.82
CA GLY A 302 -3.45 7.43 -10.51
C GLY A 302 -2.82 6.09 -10.94
N GLU A 303 -3.41 4.97 -10.52
CA GLU A 303 -3.02 3.55 -10.71
C GLU A 303 -2.66 3.09 -12.16
N ASP A 304 -2.63 4.00 -13.14
CA ASP A 304 -2.12 3.76 -14.50
C ASP A 304 -0.62 4.08 -14.65
N TRP A 305 0.06 4.50 -13.58
CA TRP A 305 1.50 4.33 -13.48
C TRP A 305 1.74 2.92 -12.97
N ASP A 306 1.53 1.95 -13.85
CA ASP A 306 2.18 0.66 -13.68
C ASP A 306 3.69 0.97 -13.60
N GLU A 307 4.30 0.57 -12.50
CA GLU A 307 5.75 0.60 -12.28
C GLU A 307 6.51 -0.18 -13.39
N GLU A 308 5.79 -0.89 -14.28
CA GLU A 308 6.28 -1.67 -15.41
C GLU A 308 6.98 -0.88 -16.53
N ASP A 309 6.71 0.43 -16.76
CA ASP A 309 7.27 1.15 -17.94
C ASP A 309 8.70 1.71 -17.72
N TRP A 310 9.27 1.52 -16.52
CA TRP A 310 10.70 1.78 -16.24
C TRP A 310 11.49 0.50 -15.96
N GLU A 311 10.87 -0.67 -15.99
CA GLU A 311 11.50 -1.98 -15.82
C GLU A 311 12.15 -2.48 -17.11
N ASP A 312 13.07 -1.70 -17.66
CA ASP A 312 14.04 -2.21 -18.65
C ASP A 312 15.46 -1.81 -18.21
N GLU A 313 15.75 -1.88 -16.90
CA GLU A 313 17.12 -1.97 -16.36
C GLU A 313 17.12 -2.34 -14.85
N ASP A 314 17.03 -3.64 -14.56
CA ASP A 314 17.53 -4.35 -13.36
C ASP A 314 17.63 -3.54 -12.04
N TRP A 315 16.52 -3.19 -11.36
CA TRP A 315 16.50 -2.94 -9.89
C TRP A 315 15.12 -3.24 -9.29
N GLU A 316 15.02 -4.37 -8.58
CA GLU A 316 13.99 -4.61 -7.56
C GLU A 316 14.06 -3.51 -6.49
N ASP A 317 12.94 -2.82 -6.23
CA ASP A 317 12.51 -2.32 -4.91
C ASP A 317 11.30 -1.37 -5.13
N GLU A 318 10.12 -1.95 -5.37
CA GLU A 318 8.87 -1.32 -4.92
C GLU A 318 9.05 -1.02 -3.42
N ALA A 319 8.90 0.24 -3.02
CA ALA A 319 8.92 0.58 -1.61
C ALA A 319 7.61 0.06 -1.00
N ASP A 320 7.63 -1.20 -0.55
CA ASP A 320 6.52 -1.84 0.16
C ASP A 320 5.93 -0.84 1.16
N ASP A 321 4.60 -0.67 1.18
CA ASP A 321 3.93 0.22 2.13
C ASP A 321 4.43 -0.14 3.55
N PRO A 322 4.86 0.82 4.40
CA PRO A 322 5.25 0.51 5.77
C PRO A 322 4.21 -0.31 6.52
N GLU A 323 2.91 -0.16 6.23
CA GLU A 323 1.85 -1.00 6.79
C GLU A 323 1.90 -2.44 6.25
N GLU A 324 2.31 -2.62 4.99
CA GLU A 324 2.52 -3.92 4.33
C GLU A 324 3.81 -4.62 4.82
N ILE A 325 4.93 -3.91 4.97
CA ILE A 325 6.16 -4.44 5.60
C ILE A 325 5.88 -4.88 7.04
N HIS A 326 5.10 -4.10 7.79
CA HIS A 326 4.72 -4.45 9.16
C HIS A 326 3.72 -5.62 9.22
N ALA A 327 2.89 -5.80 8.19
CA ALA A 327 1.96 -6.92 8.12
C ALA A 327 2.60 -8.21 7.56
N ASP A 328 3.60 -8.11 6.68
CA ASP A 328 4.34 -9.24 6.09
C ASP A 328 5.83 -9.21 6.46
N THR A 329 6.12 -8.83 7.71
CA THR A 329 7.50 -8.68 8.22
C THR A 329 8.35 -9.93 8.01
N LEU A 330 7.73 -11.11 8.02
CA LEU A 330 8.43 -12.37 7.81
C LEU A 330 9.05 -12.46 6.41
N ARG A 331 8.34 -12.03 5.36
CA ARG A 331 8.84 -12.01 3.98
C ARG A 331 10.02 -11.06 3.82
N HIS A 332 9.97 -9.92 4.52
CA HIS A 332 11.02 -8.88 4.45
C HIS A 332 12.08 -9.02 5.55
N LEU A 333 12.04 -10.07 6.37
CA LEU A 333 12.86 -10.15 7.59
C LEU A 333 14.36 -10.10 7.32
N ASP A 334 14.84 -10.79 6.28
CA ASP A 334 16.27 -10.80 5.96
C ASP A 334 16.74 -9.42 5.46
N ARG A 335 15.89 -8.68 4.71
CA ARG A 335 16.15 -7.28 4.32
C ARG A 335 16.20 -6.39 5.56
N LEU A 336 15.21 -6.50 6.43
CA LEU A 336 15.10 -5.73 7.67
C LEU A 336 16.27 -5.99 8.62
N MET A 337 16.70 -7.24 8.76
CA MET A 337 17.87 -7.62 9.54
C MET A 337 19.17 -7.05 8.95
N ALA A 338 19.29 -6.94 7.62
CA ALA A 338 20.45 -6.31 6.98
C ALA A 338 20.55 -4.79 7.24
N GLU A 339 19.45 -4.13 7.56
CA GLU A 339 19.42 -2.71 7.96
C GLU A 339 19.81 -2.49 9.43
N VAL A 340 19.80 -3.54 10.24
CA VAL A 340 20.22 -3.46 11.65
C VAL A 340 21.73 -3.18 11.70
N PRO A 341 22.19 -2.19 12.50
CA PRO A 341 23.61 -1.98 12.69
C PRO A 341 24.30 -3.25 13.21
N GLU A 342 25.44 -3.66 12.61
CA GLU A 342 26.19 -4.88 12.96
C GLU A 342 26.43 -5.05 14.48
N GLU A 343 26.68 -3.95 15.20
CA GLU A 343 26.87 -3.95 16.67
C GLU A 343 25.62 -4.37 17.47
N LYS A 344 24.45 -4.41 16.83
CA LYS A 344 23.13 -4.69 17.41
C LYS A 344 22.47 -5.95 16.84
N GLU A 345 23.03 -6.54 15.79
CA GLU A 345 22.45 -7.71 15.12
C GLU A 345 22.21 -8.86 16.11
N ASP A 346 23.18 -9.12 16.98
CA ASP A 346 23.08 -10.17 18.00
C ASP A 346 21.90 -9.96 18.96
N LEU A 347 21.70 -8.70 19.32
CA LEU A 347 20.69 -8.27 20.27
C LEU A 347 19.28 -8.41 19.67
N VAL A 348 19.09 -7.97 18.43
CA VAL A 348 17.81 -8.03 17.73
C VAL A 348 17.43 -9.48 17.42
N THR A 349 18.38 -10.27 16.96
CA THR A 349 18.17 -11.69 16.66
C THR A 349 17.70 -12.47 17.89
N SER A 350 18.38 -12.24 19.03
CA SER A 350 18.04 -12.91 20.28
C SER A 350 16.72 -12.41 20.89
N TRP A 351 16.38 -11.12 20.68
CA TRP A 351 15.08 -10.55 21.05
C TRP A 351 13.93 -11.19 20.26
N LEU A 352 14.04 -11.25 18.93
CA LEU A 352 13.01 -11.85 18.07
C LEU A 352 12.78 -13.30 18.44
N ARG A 353 13.85 -14.07 18.66
CA ARG A 353 13.76 -15.47 19.09
C ARG A 353 12.94 -15.60 20.37
N ASP A 354 13.28 -14.83 21.40
CA ASP A 354 12.60 -14.92 22.70
C ASP A 354 11.14 -14.50 22.59
N PHE A 355 10.86 -13.37 21.92
CA PHE A 355 9.50 -12.90 21.73
C PHE A 355 8.63 -13.91 20.97
N VAL A 356 9.15 -14.49 19.88
CA VAL A 356 8.46 -15.49 19.07
C VAL A 356 8.23 -16.81 19.81
N CYS A 357 9.21 -17.27 20.60
CA CYS A 357 9.09 -18.49 21.40
C CYS A 357 8.13 -18.32 22.58
N ASP A 358 8.17 -17.17 23.25
CA ASP A 358 7.42 -16.93 24.49
C ASP A 358 5.96 -16.50 24.25
N ASN A 359 5.58 -16.22 22.99
CA ASN A 359 4.21 -15.82 22.61
C ASN A 359 3.52 -16.81 21.64
N PRO A 360 3.28 -18.07 22.07
CA PRO A 360 2.65 -19.11 21.24
C PRO A 360 1.15 -18.89 20.96
N ARG A 361 0.56 -17.83 21.53
CA ARG A 361 -0.83 -17.41 21.26
C ARG A 361 -1.00 -16.73 19.90
N PHE A 362 0.07 -16.11 19.41
CA PHE A 362 0.13 -15.53 18.07
C PHE A 362 0.69 -16.58 17.11
N SER A 363 0.30 -16.55 15.83
CA SER A 363 1.01 -17.33 14.82
C SER A 363 2.48 -16.89 14.74
N THR A 364 3.35 -17.70 14.14
CA THR A 364 4.78 -17.35 14.05
C THR A 364 4.96 -16.04 13.27
N GLU A 365 4.21 -15.85 12.19
CA GLU A 365 4.19 -14.64 11.36
C GLU A 365 3.75 -13.42 12.17
N GLN A 366 2.66 -13.55 12.93
CA GLN A 366 2.19 -12.50 13.83
C GLN A 366 3.22 -12.18 14.93
N ALA A 367 3.86 -13.18 15.50
CA ALA A 367 4.84 -12.99 16.55
C ALA A 367 6.10 -12.29 16.02
N VAL A 368 6.56 -12.61 14.80
CA VAL A 368 7.68 -11.93 14.14
C VAL A 368 7.32 -10.47 13.87
N ALA A 369 6.17 -10.20 13.25
CA ALA A 369 5.70 -8.84 12.96
C ALA A 369 5.59 -7.97 14.22
N LEU A 370 4.91 -8.49 15.26
CA LEU A 370 4.75 -7.78 16.52
C LEU A 370 6.08 -7.62 17.25
N GLY A 371 6.94 -8.63 17.24
CA GLY A 371 8.26 -8.60 17.87
C GLY A 371 9.18 -7.54 17.24
N TRP A 372 9.14 -7.43 15.91
CA TRP A 372 9.89 -6.42 15.15
C TRP A 372 9.41 -5.01 15.47
N GLN A 373 8.11 -4.73 15.33
CA GLN A 373 7.57 -3.39 15.59
C GLN A 373 7.72 -2.97 17.06
N LEU A 374 7.70 -3.91 18.01
CA LEU A 374 8.03 -3.62 19.41
C LEU A 374 9.50 -3.23 19.59
N TYR A 375 10.40 -3.87 18.86
CA TYR A 375 11.81 -3.48 18.84
C TYR A 375 11.97 -2.07 18.25
N GLU A 376 11.32 -1.74 17.13
CA GLU A 376 11.36 -0.38 16.57
C GLU A 376 10.78 0.67 17.51
N ARG A 377 9.65 0.34 18.16
CA ARG A 377 8.93 1.25 19.06
C ARG A 377 9.68 1.55 20.34
N PHE A 378 10.35 0.57 20.94
CA PHE A 378 11.03 0.71 22.23
C PHE A 378 12.55 0.76 22.14
N GLY A 379 13.10 0.46 20.97
CA GLY A 379 14.53 0.36 20.70
C GLY A 379 15.25 -0.64 21.61
N ASP A 380 16.55 -0.41 21.78
CA ASP A 380 17.46 -1.23 22.59
C ASP A 380 16.99 -1.42 24.05
N MET A 381 16.11 -0.55 24.56
CA MET A 381 15.65 -0.57 25.95
C MET A 381 14.91 -1.86 26.34
N MET A 382 14.17 -2.47 25.41
CA MET A 382 13.51 -3.77 25.63
C MET A 382 14.49 -4.94 25.49
N ALA A 383 15.33 -4.89 24.46
CA ALA A 383 16.23 -5.99 24.12
C ALA A 383 17.42 -6.12 25.10
N GLU A 384 17.96 -5.01 25.60
CA GLU A 384 19.10 -5.02 26.54
C GLU A 384 18.71 -5.30 27.99
N ASN A 385 17.43 -5.14 28.37
CA ASN A 385 17.00 -5.21 29.77
C ASN A 385 16.51 -6.62 30.11
N PRO A 386 17.27 -7.44 30.87
CA PRO A 386 16.91 -8.83 31.12
C PRO A 386 15.61 -8.98 31.93
N ARG A 387 15.18 -7.93 32.65
CA ARG A 387 13.90 -7.92 33.39
C ARG A 387 12.70 -7.64 32.49
N LEU A 388 12.89 -6.94 31.38
CA LEU A 388 11.85 -6.71 30.37
C LEU A 388 11.83 -7.87 29.36
N ARG A 389 13.01 -8.39 29.01
CA ARG A 389 13.18 -9.60 28.20
C ARG A 389 12.56 -10.83 28.85
N GLY A 390 12.69 -11.00 30.17
CA GLY A 390 11.97 -12.06 30.91
C GLY A 390 10.46 -11.83 31.11
N ARG A 391 9.88 -10.79 30.48
CA ARG A 391 8.45 -10.43 30.49
C ARG A 391 7.88 -10.32 29.08
N THR A 392 8.60 -10.78 28.07
CA THR A 392 8.16 -10.83 26.65
C THR A 392 6.83 -11.54 26.49
N GLY A 393 6.63 -12.67 27.17
CA GLY A 393 5.34 -13.38 27.22
C GLY A 393 4.25 -12.68 28.05
N ASP A 394 4.63 -11.75 28.94
CA ASP A 394 3.72 -10.98 29.80
C ASP A 394 3.23 -9.68 29.13
N LEU A 395 3.68 -9.36 27.92
CA LEU A 395 3.23 -8.17 27.21
C LEU A 395 1.78 -8.36 26.78
N GLU A 396 0.88 -7.59 27.41
CA GLU A 396 -0.53 -7.59 27.04
C GLU A 396 -0.75 -6.87 25.71
N LEU A 397 -0.70 -7.64 24.64
CA LEU A 397 -1.05 -7.26 23.27
C LEU A 397 -2.42 -7.84 22.94
N ARG A 398 -3.38 -6.96 22.67
CA ARG A 398 -4.77 -7.35 22.41
C ARG A 398 -5.39 -6.43 21.37
N THR A 399 -6.42 -6.91 20.68
CA THR A 399 -7.16 -6.07 19.72
C THR A 399 -8.02 -5.03 20.45
N GLU A 400 -8.50 -4.01 19.73
CA GLU A 400 -9.42 -3.01 20.30
C GLU A 400 -10.67 -3.66 20.92
N GLU A 401 -11.23 -4.69 20.27
CA GLU A 401 -12.41 -5.40 20.77
C GLU A 401 -12.10 -6.09 22.10
N GLU A 402 -10.95 -6.76 22.20
CA GLU A 402 -10.50 -7.45 23.41
C GLU A 402 -10.21 -6.49 24.57
N TRP A 403 -9.71 -5.30 24.27
CA TRP A 403 -9.53 -4.23 25.26
C TRP A 403 -10.86 -3.64 25.72
N THR A 404 -11.80 -3.47 24.78
CA THR A 404 -13.15 -2.97 25.07
C THR A 404 -13.89 -3.90 26.03
N VAL A 405 -13.80 -5.21 25.83
CA VAL A 405 -14.37 -6.23 26.74
C VAL A 405 -13.79 -6.13 28.15
N ARG A 406 -12.54 -5.68 28.28
CA ARG A 406 -11.84 -5.47 29.55
C ARG A 406 -12.04 -4.07 30.13
N GLY A 407 -13.03 -3.33 29.65
CA GLY A 407 -13.38 -2.01 30.17
C GLY A 407 -12.36 -0.92 29.84
N ARG A 408 -11.55 -1.12 28.79
CA ARG A 408 -10.57 -0.15 28.31
C ARG A 408 -10.96 0.39 26.94
N ARG A 409 -10.58 1.63 26.64
CA ARG A 409 -10.79 2.28 25.33
C ARG A 409 -9.44 2.68 24.76
N VAL A 410 -9.30 2.61 23.44
CA VAL A 410 -8.13 3.10 22.71
C VAL A 410 -8.00 4.61 22.87
N ARG A 411 -6.78 5.08 23.15
CA ARG A 411 -6.48 6.50 23.26
C ARG A 411 -6.33 7.13 21.88
N ASP A 412 -6.58 8.43 21.78
CA ASP A 412 -6.41 9.17 20.51
C ASP A 412 -4.93 9.22 20.04
N ASP A 413 -3.98 8.99 20.95
CA ASP A 413 -2.53 8.92 20.71
C ASP A 413 -1.97 7.49 20.67
N ALA A 414 -2.82 6.48 20.50
CA ALA A 414 -2.42 5.08 20.43
C ALA A 414 -1.52 4.81 19.21
N CYS A 415 -0.51 3.96 19.41
CA CYS A 415 0.32 3.44 18.31
C CYS A 415 0.00 1.94 18.12
N PRO A 416 -0.92 1.57 17.21
CA PRO A 416 -1.23 0.18 16.93
C PRO A 416 -0.01 -0.53 16.32
N LEU A 417 0.09 -1.83 16.58
CA LEU A 417 1.05 -2.75 15.97
C LEU A 417 0.29 -3.66 15.01
N TYR A 418 0.77 -3.80 13.79
CA TYR A 418 0.06 -4.51 12.74
C TYR A 418 0.61 -5.93 12.59
N ALA A 419 -0.26 -6.89 12.29
CA ALA A 419 0.14 -8.27 12.09
C ALA A 419 -0.78 -8.95 11.06
N PRO A 420 -0.32 -10.01 10.39
CA PRO A 420 -1.13 -10.70 9.40
C PRO A 420 -2.30 -11.39 10.11
N GLY A 421 -3.51 -11.19 9.58
CA GLY A 421 -4.74 -11.79 10.06
C GLY A 421 -4.97 -13.15 9.44
N SER A 422 -5.67 -14.02 10.17
CA SER A 422 -5.95 -15.41 9.77
C SER A 422 -6.83 -15.56 8.50
N HIS A 423 -7.30 -14.46 7.93
CA HIS A 423 -8.15 -14.41 6.73
C HIS A 423 -7.54 -13.55 5.60
N GLY A 424 -6.24 -13.25 5.64
CA GLY A 424 -5.54 -12.50 4.59
C GLY A 424 -5.71 -10.98 4.65
N GLY A 425 -6.12 -10.43 5.79
CA GLY A 425 -6.15 -8.98 6.04
C GLY A 425 -5.25 -8.62 7.23
N VAL A 426 -5.07 -7.34 7.53
CA VAL A 426 -4.21 -6.88 8.64
C VAL A 426 -5.02 -6.76 9.95
N VAL A 427 -4.42 -7.18 11.06
CA VAL A 427 -5.00 -7.06 12.41
C VAL A 427 -4.16 -6.11 13.26
N ALA A 428 -4.81 -5.13 13.88
CA ALA A 428 -4.17 -4.18 14.79
C ALA A 428 -4.20 -4.68 16.24
N PHE A 429 -3.03 -4.78 16.85
CA PHE A 429 -2.81 -5.07 18.27
C PHE A 429 -2.35 -3.83 19.02
N LEU A 430 -2.82 -3.67 20.24
CA LEU A 430 -2.55 -2.52 21.09
C LEU A 430 -1.97 -2.99 22.42
N LEU A 431 -1.01 -2.22 22.96
CA LEU A 431 -0.51 -2.42 24.31
C LEU A 431 -1.47 -1.84 25.33
N SER A 432 -1.36 -2.31 26.57
CA SER A 432 -2.08 -1.69 27.70
C SER A 432 -1.81 -0.19 27.85
N SER A 433 -0.64 0.30 27.42
CA SER A 433 -0.27 1.72 27.41
C SER A 433 -1.01 2.56 26.37
N ASP A 434 -1.50 1.94 25.29
CA ASP A 434 -2.27 2.58 24.22
C ASP A 434 -3.76 2.71 24.57
N THR A 435 -4.15 2.26 25.76
CA THR A 435 -5.53 2.24 26.21
C THR A 435 -5.70 2.99 27.53
N GLU A 436 -6.91 3.49 27.77
CA GLU A 436 -7.33 4.07 29.04
C GLU A 436 -8.48 3.28 29.66
N VAL A 437 -8.51 3.19 30.99
CA VAL A 437 -9.58 2.48 31.71
C VAL A 437 -10.82 3.35 31.75
N VAL A 438 -11.91 2.89 31.12
CA VAL A 438 -13.20 3.58 31.05
C VAL A 438 -14.26 2.90 31.94
N ASP A 439 -14.13 1.60 32.17
CA ASP A 439 -14.89 0.83 33.16
C ASP A 439 -13.94 0.14 34.16
N THR A 440 -13.81 0.76 35.33
CA THR A 440 -12.95 0.26 36.41
C THR A 440 -13.38 -1.10 36.95
N LEU A 441 -14.67 -1.44 36.88
CA LEU A 441 -15.21 -2.69 37.43
C LEU A 441 -15.01 -3.84 36.44
N GLY A 442 -15.16 -3.58 35.13
CA GLY A 442 -14.77 -4.49 34.06
C GLY A 442 -13.26 -4.79 34.05
N ALA A 443 -12.43 -3.75 34.18
CA ALA A 443 -10.97 -3.90 34.21
C ALA A 443 -10.45 -4.70 35.43
N LEU A 444 -11.14 -4.63 36.57
CA LEU A 444 -10.78 -5.38 37.78
C LEU A 444 -11.21 -6.86 37.73
N ILE A 445 -12.25 -7.20 36.94
CA ILE A 445 -12.73 -8.58 36.78
C ILE A 445 -11.89 -9.33 35.73
N SER A 446 -11.38 -8.63 34.72
CA SER A 446 -10.60 -9.24 33.63
C SER A 446 -9.20 -9.71 34.03
N ASP A 447 -8.62 -9.18 35.11
CA ASP A 447 -7.29 -9.58 35.61
C ASP A 447 -7.27 -10.99 36.24
N GLU A 448 -8.42 -11.65 36.42
CA GLU A 448 -8.54 -12.95 37.11
C GLU A 448 -8.54 -14.18 36.19
N THR A 449 -8.55 -14.02 34.86
CA THR A 449 -8.64 -15.16 33.92
C THR A 449 -7.75 -14.97 32.69
N ASP A 450 -6.49 -15.35 32.80
CA ASP A 450 -5.68 -15.74 31.65
C ASP A 450 -5.28 -17.21 31.84
N SER A 451 -5.64 -18.04 30.87
CA SER A 451 -5.28 -19.45 30.82
C SER A 451 -4.45 -19.66 29.56
N ASP A 452 -3.19 -20.06 29.74
CA ASP A 452 -2.29 -20.46 28.67
C ASP A 452 -2.82 -21.75 28.02
N PHE A 453 -3.67 -21.62 27.01
CA PHE A 453 -4.09 -22.76 26.20
C PHE A 453 -3.37 -22.72 24.85
N PHE A 454 -2.43 -23.65 24.70
CA PHE A 454 -1.87 -24.06 23.42
C PHE A 454 -2.98 -24.72 22.60
N HIS A 455 -3.65 -23.95 21.75
CA HIS A 455 -4.70 -24.46 20.88
C HIS A 455 -4.10 -25.17 19.66
N HIS A 456 -4.06 -26.50 19.71
CA HIS A 456 -3.98 -27.36 18.53
C HIS A 456 -5.36 -27.95 18.24
N ARG A 457 -5.67 -28.23 16.97
CA ARG A 457 -6.90 -28.93 16.61
C ARG A 457 -6.74 -30.40 16.95
N ALA A 458 -7.75 -30.96 17.61
CA ALA A 458 -7.84 -32.40 17.77
C ALA A 458 -7.82 -33.07 16.38
N PRO A 459 -7.09 -34.19 16.22
CA PRO A 459 -7.13 -34.97 15.00
C PRO A 459 -8.57 -35.35 14.62
N THR A 460 -8.89 -35.38 13.33
CA THR A 460 -10.22 -35.82 12.87
C THR A 460 -10.39 -37.32 13.10
N GLU A 461 -11.64 -37.81 13.16
CA GLU A 461 -11.92 -39.24 13.34
C GLU A 461 -11.27 -40.12 12.25
N ASP A 462 -11.05 -39.55 11.06
CA ASP A 462 -10.43 -40.24 9.91
C ASP A 462 -8.89 -40.23 9.93
N THR A 463 -8.26 -39.54 10.90
CA THR A 463 -6.79 -39.47 11.00
C THR A 463 -6.24 -40.78 11.59
N PRO A 464 -5.22 -41.43 10.99
CA PRO A 464 -4.70 -42.71 11.47
C PRO A 464 -4.21 -42.63 12.93
N GLU A 465 -4.33 -43.73 13.68
CA GLU A 465 -3.99 -43.79 15.11
C GLU A 465 -2.48 -43.83 15.41
N LEU A 466 -1.63 -44.01 14.38
CA LEU A 466 -0.16 -44.08 14.50
C LEU A 466 0.35 -45.03 15.61
N GLU A 467 -0.21 -46.24 15.68
CA GLU A 467 0.06 -47.21 16.76
C GLU A 467 1.55 -47.52 17.00
N SER A 468 2.40 -47.41 15.97
CA SER A 468 3.84 -47.68 16.06
C SER A 468 4.60 -46.67 16.93
N LEU A 469 4.03 -45.48 17.16
CA LEU A 469 4.61 -44.43 18.00
C LEU A 469 4.22 -44.58 19.48
N HIS A 470 3.26 -45.46 19.80
CA HIS A 470 2.81 -45.66 21.17
C HIS A 470 3.95 -46.11 22.09
N GLY A 471 4.14 -45.38 23.19
CA GLY A 471 5.20 -45.65 24.16
C GLY A 471 6.54 -45.00 23.83
N TYR A 472 6.67 -44.33 22.69
CA TYR A 472 7.83 -43.50 22.32
C TYR A 472 7.57 -42.00 22.46
N VAL A 473 6.32 -41.58 22.30
CA VAL A 473 5.86 -40.19 22.47
C VAL A 473 4.68 -40.14 23.45
N SER A 474 4.48 -38.97 24.06
CA SER A 474 3.32 -38.66 24.90
C SER A 474 2.03 -38.55 24.07
N ASP A 475 0.87 -38.62 24.73
CA ASP A 475 -0.44 -38.47 24.06
C ASP A 475 -0.56 -37.11 23.35
N TYR A 476 0.06 -36.06 23.91
CA TYR A 476 0.09 -34.73 23.30
C TYR A 476 0.91 -34.71 22.01
N GLU A 477 2.13 -35.24 22.05
CA GLU A 477 3.00 -35.35 20.87
C GLU A 477 2.39 -36.25 19.80
N LEU A 478 1.69 -37.32 20.21
CA LEU A 478 0.97 -38.18 19.28
C LEU A 478 -0.13 -37.42 18.54
N ASP A 479 -0.90 -36.59 19.22
CA ASP A 479 -1.94 -35.76 18.59
C ASP A 479 -1.34 -34.74 17.61
N LEU A 480 -0.16 -34.17 17.90
CA LEU A 480 0.57 -33.31 16.96
C LEU A 480 1.04 -34.10 15.72
N LEU A 481 1.66 -35.27 15.91
CA LEU A 481 2.14 -36.12 14.82
C LEU A 481 1.01 -36.68 13.95
N ARG A 482 -0.19 -36.86 14.51
CA ARG A 482 -1.38 -37.19 13.73
C ARG A 482 -1.77 -36.07 12.76
N ASN A 483 -1.53 -34.81 13.10
CA ASN A 483 -1.79 -33.72 12.15
C ASN A 483 -0.80 -33.71 10.97
N VAL A 484 0.42 -34.26 11.12
CA VAL A 484 1.41 -34.39 10.02
C VAL A 484 0.88 -35.23 8.88
N THR A 485 -0.01 -36.21 9.13
CA THR A 485 -0.54 -37.09 8.08
C THR A 485 -1.37 -36.37 7.03
N ARG A 486 -1.69 -35.10 7.25
CA ARG A 486 -2.32 -34.23 6.25
C ARG A 486 -1.39 -33.90 5.08
N LEU A 487 -0.07 -34.04 5.24
CA LEU A 487 0.89 -34.02 4.14
C LEU A 487 0.86 -35.30 3.28
N GLY A 488 -0.03 -36.25 3.59
CA GLY A 488 0.00 -37.58 2.96
C GLY A 488 1.14 -38.48 3.44
N ILE A 489 1.85 -38.06 4.51
CA ILE A 489 3.01 -38.76 5.07
C ILE A 489 2.69 -39.32 6.45
N ARG A 490 2.93 -40.61 6.65
CA ARG A 490 2.66 -41.33 7.90
C ARG A 490 3.97 -41.67 8.63
N PRO A 491 4.25 -41.07 9.80
CA PRO A 491 5.44 -41.45 10.58
C PRO A 491 5.32 -42.89 11.11
N GLU A 492 6.39 -43.67 10.99
CA GLU A 492 6.43 -45.06 11.44
C GLU A 492 7.77 -45.45 12.07
N VAL A 493 7.73 -46.02 13.28
CA VAL A 493 8.94 -46.54 13.95
C VAL A 493 9.40 -47.84 13.30
N VAL A 494 10.64 -47.84 12.83
CA VAL A 494 11.28 -48.97 12.13
C VAL A 494 12.54 -49.43 12.86
N TYR A 495 12.85 -50.73 12.76
CA TYR A 495 13.99 -51.35 13.44
C TYR A 495 14.99 -51.94 12.46
N GLY A 496 16.28 -51.69 12.69
CA GLY A 496 17.38 -52.40 12.03
C GLY A 496 17.65 -51.98 10.58
N LEU A 497 17.25 -50.76 10.20
CA LEU A 497 17.61 -50.14 8.91
C LEU A 497 18.92 -49.36 9.04
N GLU A 498 19.73 -49.38 7.98
CA GLU A 498 20.87 -48.47 7.84
C GLU A 498 20.38 -47.07 7.41
N PRO A 499 21.12 -45.98 7.67
CA PRO A 499 20.68 -44.61 7.33
C PRO A 499 20.28 -44.41 5.86
N ASP A 500 20.92 -45.15 4.94
CA ASP A 500 20.63 -45.12 3.49
C ASP A 500 19.28 -45.76 3.14
N ASP A 501 18.70 -46.57 4.03
CA ASP A 501 17.40 -47.24 3.85
C ASP A 501 16.23 -46.43 4.46
N LEU A 502 16.47 -45.18 4.87
CA LEU A 502 15.47 -44.29 5.48
C LEU A 502 14.65 -43.47 4.46
N ALA A 503 14.63 -43.90 3.19
CA ALA A 503 13.79 -43.29 2.17
C ALA A 503 12.31 -43.40 2.50
N LEU A 504 11.52 -42.41 2.06
CA LEU A 504 10.07 -42.52 2.08
C LEU A 504 9.67 -43.73 1.22
N TRP A 505 8.73 -44.55 1.69
CA TRP A 505 8.16 -45.65 0.90
C TRP A 505 6.65 -45.52 0.82
N SER A 506 6.06 -45.91 -0.31
CA SER A 506 4.62 -45.98 -0.45
C SER A 506 4.11 -47.43 -0.38
N ASP A 507 2.93 -47.60 0.22
CA ASP A 507 2.16 -48.85 0.17
C ASP A 507 0.69 -48.53 -0.17
N GLU A 508 -0.03 -49.50 -0.74
CA GLU A 508 -1.46 -49.37 -1.00
C GLU A 508 -2.28 -49.90 0.18
N GLU A 509 -2.85 -49.00 0.98
CA GLU A 509 -3.80 -49.34 2.04
C GLU A 509 -5.22 -48.96 1.62
N GLU A 510 -6.16 -49.91 1.67
CA GLU A 510 -7.58 -49.69 1.37
C GLU A 510 -7.87 -49.03 0.00
N GLY A 511 -6.94 -49.14 -0.97
CA GLY A 511 -7.06 -48.56 -2.30
C GLY A 511 -6.57 -47.10 -2.41
N GLN A 512 -5.86 -46.59 -1.41
CA GLN A 512 -5.17 -45.31 -1.40
C GLN A 512 -3.66 -45.54 -1.25
N GLU A 513 -2.85 -44.76 -1.97
CA GLU A 513 -1.40 -44.75 -1.80
C GLU A 513 -1.06 -44.00 -0.50
N VAL A 514 -0.40 -44.67 0.43
CA VAL A 514 0.04 -44.11 1.71
C VAL A 514 1.56 -44.01 1.69
N CYS A 515 2.09 -42.80 1.86
CA CYS A 515 3.52 -42.56 1.98
C CYS A 515 3.94 -42.65 3.45
N TYR A 516 5.00 -43.40 3.72
CA TYR A 516 5.51 -43.66 5.07
C TYR A 516 6.86 -42.99 5.29
N MET A 517 7.03 -42.42 6.48
CA MET A 517 8.26 -41.79 6.94
C MET A 517 8.92 -42.63 8.04
N PRO A 518 10.08 -43.25 7.78
CA PRO A 518 10.76 -44.09 8.77
C PRO A 518 11.34 -43.24 9.89
N LEU A 519 11.10 -43.67 11.12
CA LEU A 519 11.73 -43.15 12.34
C LEU A 519 12.50 -44.27 13.03
N VAL A 520 13.81 -44.10 13.19
CA VAL A 520 14.65 -45.06 13.92
C VAL A 520 14.75 -44.61 15.36
N VAL A 521 14.55 -45.52 16.32
CA VAL A 521 14.74 -45.18 17.73
C VAL A 521 16.24 -44.97 18.01
N ASP A 522 16.58 -43.76 18.47
CA ASP A 522 17.92 -43.34 18.86
C ASP A 522 18.00 -43.21 20.40
N GLU A 523 19.16 -43.49 21.00
CA GLU A 523 19.39 -43.27 22.44
C GLU A 523 19.64 -41.79 22.75
N ASP A 524 20.10 -41.02 21.76
CA ASP A 524 20.52 -39.63 21.92
C ASP A 524 19.43 -38.61 21.51
N ARG A 525 18.34 -39.03 20.85
CA ARG A 525 17.26 -38.15 20.37
C ARG A 525 15.87 -38.75 20.57
N SER A 526 14.90 -37.89 20.91
CA SER A 526 13.49 -38.29 21.06
C SER A 526 12.87 -38.65 19.70
N VAL A 527 11.87 -39.54 19.70
CA VAL A 527 11.13 -39.87 18.46
C VAL A 527 10.37 -38.67 17.92
N MET A 528 9.91 -37.78 18.81
CA MET A 528 9.30 -36.51 18.43
C MET A 528 10.29 -35.62 17.68
N ARG A 529 11.51 -35.46 18.21
CA ARG A 529 12.57 -34.69 17.57
C ARG A 529 12.90 -35.19 16.17
N MET A 530 13.09 -36.50 16.05
CA MET A 530 13.41 -37.12 14.76
C MET A 530 12.28 -36.94 13.75
N ALA A 531 11.03 -37.00 14.19
CA ALA A 531 9.90 -36.70 13.34
C ALA A 531 9.89 -35.24 12.90
N MET A 532 10.12 -34.29 13.81
CA MET A 532 10.20 -32.87 13.48
C MET A 532 11.35 -32.56 12.51
N ASP A 533 12.54 -33.13 12.71
CA ASP A 533 13.69 -32.97 11.81
C ASP A 533 13.35 -33.46 10.39
N ARG A 534 12.69 -34.62 10.26
CA ARG A 534 12.33 -35.20 8.96
C ARG A 534 11.23 -34.40 8.26
N VAL A 535 10.21 -33.96 9.01
CA VAL A 535 9.15 -33.10 8.46
C VAL A 535 9.71 -31.74 8.07
N MET A 536 10.60 -31.16 8.87
CA MET A 536 11.27 -29.90 8.55
C MET A 536 12.05 -30.00 7.25
N ASN A 537 12.83 -31.07 7.07
CA ASN A 537 13.59 -31.28 5.83
C ASN A 537 12.68 -31.37 4.59
N ILE A 538 11.49 -31.98 4.73
CA ILE A 538 10.48 -32.03 3.66
C ILE A 538 9.89 -30.63 3.39
N LEU A 539 9.50 -29.91 4.44
CA LEU A 539 8.97 -28.54 4.32
C LEU A 539 10.00 -27.60 3.70
N MET A 540 11.27 -27.74 4.03
CA MET A 540 12.36 -26.92 3.47
C MET A 540 12.60 -27.23 2.00
N ALA A 541 12.55 -28.51 1.62
CA ALA A 541 12.62 -28.90 0.21
C ALA A 541 11.45 -28.33 -0.62
N ASP A 542 10.25 -28.28 -0.04
CA ASP A 542 9.08 -27.67 -0.68
C ASP A 542 9.19 -26.15 -0.77
N LEU A 543 9.52 -25.47 0.34
CA LEU A 543 9.66 -24.01 0.40
C LEU A 543 10.72 -23.47 -0.55
N LEU A 544 11.79 -24.23 -0.79
CA LEU A 544 12.86 -23.87 -1.72
C LEU A 544 12.54 -24.27 -3.18
N GLY A 545 11.43 -24.97 -3.43
CA GLY A 545 11.06 -25.46 -4.76
C GLY A 545 11.99 -26.57 -5.28
N GLU A 546 12.71 -27.25 -4.39
CA GLU A 546 13.73 -28.24 -4.73
C GLU A 546 13.20 -29.69 -4.61
N PHE A 547 11.97 -29.89 -4.15
CA PHE A 547 11.41 -31.21 -3.82
C PHE A 547 11.45 -32.21 -5.00
N GLU A 548 11.16 -31.78 -6.23
CA GLU A 548 11.14 -32.66 -7.40
C GLU A 548 12.54 -33.05 -7.92
N GLU A 549 13.54 -32.21 -7.67
CA GLU A 549 14.90 -32.36 -8.21
C GLU A 549 15.93 -32.81 -7.16
N ALA A 550 15.59 -32.73 -5.87
CA ALA A 550 16.49 -33.04 -4.78
C ALA A 550 16.87 -34.53 -4.75
N GLU A 551 18.18 -34.78 -4.68
CA GLU A 551 18.68 -36.12 -4.39
C GLU A 551 18.34 -36.52 -2.95
N PHE A 552 17.92 -37.77 -2.74
CA PHE A 552 17.68 -38.30 -1.40
C PHE A 552 18.92 -39.07 -0.93
N SER A 553 19.55 -38.61 0.15
CA SER A 553 20.78 -39.19 0.72
C SER A 553 20.74 -39.12 2.24
N ASP A 554 21.29 -40.12 2.94
CA ASP A 554 21.34 -40.18 4.41
C ASP A 554 19.98 -39.94 5.10
N GLY A 555 18.89 -40.43 4.50
CA GLY A 555 17.56 -40.24 5.06
C GLY A 555 17.01 -38.82 4.94
N ARG A 556 17.53 -37.97 4.05
CA ARG A 556 17.12 -36.57 3.86
C ARG A 556 17.16 -36.16 2.39
N PHE A 557 16.38 -35.13 2.05
CA PHE A 557 16.53 -34.40 0.79
C PHE A 557 17.75 -33.49 0.89
N VAL A 558 18.63 -33.57 -0.12
CA VAL A 558 19.78 -32.68 -0.26
C VAL A 558 19.29 -31.40 -0.89
N VAL A 559 19.14 -30.37 -0.07
CA VAL A 559 18.60 -29.07 -0.45
C VAL A 559 19.55 -27.94 -0.09
N SER A 560 19.29 -26.73 -0.60
CA SER A 560 20.12 -25.55 -0.37
C SER A 560 20.00 -24.94 1.04
N SER A 561 19.15 -25.48 1.92
CA SER A 561 19.16 -25.14 3.35
C SER A 561 20.36 -25.74 4.09
N THR A 562 20.86 -25.02 5.08
CA THR A 562 21.87 -25.55 6.00
C THR A 562 21.23 -26.38 7.10
N LEU A 563 21.99 -27.35 7.64
CA LEU A 563 21.56 -28.14 8.80
C LEU A 563 21.20 -27.28 10.01
N LEU A 564 21.89 -26.15 10.17
CA LEU A 564 21.65 -25.19 11.23
C LEU A 564 20.31 -24.47 11.06
N GLU A 565 19.98 -24.00 9.85
CA GLU A 565 18.69 -23.37 9.56
C GLU A 565 17.51 -24.31 9.86
N GLU A 566 17.63 -25.58 9.44
CA GLU A 566 16.61 -26.60 9.72
C GLU A 566 16.47 -26.85 11.23
N GLU A 567 17.58 -26.96 11.96
CA GLU A 567 17.56 -27.17 13.40
C GLU A 567 16.97 -25.96 14.16
N LEU A 568 17.36 -24.73 13.81
CA LEU A 568 16.81 -23.53 14.42
C LEU A 568 15.29 -23.44 14.22
N ALA A 569 14.81 -23.76 13.02
CA ALA A 569 13.39 -23.78 12.73
C ALA A 569 12.63 -24.83 13.56
N VAL A 570 13.20 -26.03 13.71
CA VAL A 570 12.65 -27.09 14.58
C VAL A 570 12.59 -26.63 16.03
N LEU A 571 13.66 -26.03 16.57
CA LEU A 571 13.72 -25.58 17.96
C LEU A 571 12.73 -24.44 18.25
N ILE A 572 12.57 -23.50 17.33
CA ILE A 572 11.56 -22.42 17.44
C ILE A 572 10.16 -23.02 17.47
N ALA A 573 9.83 -23.90 16.52
CA ALA A 573 8.53 -24.57 16.46
C ALA A 573 8.28 -25.42 17.71
N ALA A 574 9.27 -26.19 18.17
CA ALA A 574 9.18 -27.04 19.35
C ALA A 574 8.85 -26.23 20.61
N ARG A 575 9.57 -25.13 20.86
CA ARG A 575 9.29 -24.24 22.00
C ARG A 575 7.88 -23.64 21.93
N ARG A 576 7.44 -23.22 20.74
CA ARG A 576 6.09 -22.68 20.53
C ARG A 576 4.99 -23.72 20.72
N LEU A 577 5.28 -24.98 20.44
CA LEU A 577 4.41 -26.13 20.72
C LEU A 577 4.52 -26.62 22.18
N GLY A 578 5.36 -26.01 23.02
CA GLY A 578 5.56 -26.44 24.40
C GLY A 578 6.30 -27.77 24.54
N LEU A 579 7.10 -28.15 23.53
CA LEU A 579 7.95 -29.33 23.53
C LEU A 579 9.35 -28.98 24.07
N GLU A 580 9.88 -29.83 24.95
CA GLU A 580 11.21 -29.67 25.55
C GLU A 580 12.28 -30.36 24.69
N GLU A 581 12.56 -29.79 23.52
CA GLU A 581 13.58 -30.34 22.60
C GLU A 581 14.96 -29.68 22.80
N GLU A 582 16.00 -30.52 22.83
CA GLU A 582 17.39 -30.09 23.00
C GLU A 582 18.07 -29.86 21.63
N PRO A 583 18.91 -28.80 21.48
CA PRO A 583 19.75 -28.61 20.31
C PRO A 583 20.79 -29.73 20.16
N VAL A 584 21.05 -30.11 18.91
CA VAL A 584 22.01 -31.13 18.49
C VAL A 584 23.33 -30.48 18.05
N LEU A 585 23.27 -29.35 17.32
CA LEU A 585 24.45 -28.57 16.93
C LEU A 585 24.88 -27.61 18.03
N ASP A 586 26.19 -27.47 18.20
CA ASP A 586 26.81 -26.57 19.18
C ASP A 586 26.40 -25.11 18.91
N GLU A 587 26.30 -24.70 17.64
CA GLU A 587 25.89 -23.35 17.24
C GLU A 587 24.43 -23.04 17.63
N ALA A 588 23.54 -24.03 17.49
CA ALA A 588 22.15 -23.89 17.94
C ALA A 588 22.06 -23.84 19.47
N TRP A 589 22.93 -24.58 20.16
CA TRP A 589 23.06 -24.52 21.61
C TRP A 589 23.51 -23.15 22.11
N ASP A 590 24.56 -22.62 21.50
CA ASP A 590 25.12 -21.30 21.81
C ASP A 590 24.10 -20.18 21.52
N PHE A 591 23.27 -20.32 20.49
CA PHE A 591 22.18 -19.38 20.27
C PHE A 591 21.14 -19.45 21.38
N PHE A 592 20.49 -20.60 21.58
CA PHE A 592 19.34 -20.73 22.48
C PHE A 592 19.64 -20.61 23.97
N PHE A 593 20.89 -20.85 24.38
CA PHE A 593 21.31 -20.84 25.78
C PHE A 593 22.48 -19.90 26.08
N GLY A 594 23.27 -19.53 25.06
CA GLY A 594 24.39 -18.60 25.18
C GLY A 594 24.10 -17.17 24.69
N ASP A 595 22.95 -16.94 24.04
CA ASP A 595 22.63 -15.68 23.35
C ASP A 595 23.69 -15.28 22.31
N VAL A 596 24.29 -16.28 21.64
CA VAL A 596 25.26 -16.06 20.56
C VAL A 596 24.61 -16.48 19.24
N PRO A 597 24.08 -15.54 18.45
CA PRO A 597 23.49 -15.89 17.17
C PRO A 597 24.54 -16.35 16.15
N PRO A 598 24.17 -17.34 15.32
CA PRO A 598 25.04 -17.83 14.27
C PRO A 598 25.15 -16.86 13.10
N ALA A 599 26.32 -16.83 12.46
CA ALA A 599 26.55 -16.09 11.22
C ALA A 599 25.96 -16.83 10.02
N ASP A 600 25.69 -16.08 8.94
CA ASP A 600 25.27 -16.60 7.62
C ASP A 600 23.97 -17.45 7.65
N VAL A 601 23.01 -17.09 8.50
CA VAL A 601 21.68 -17.72 8.60
C VAL A 601 20.62 -16.84 7.94
N ARG A 602 19.77 -17.45 7.08
CA ARG A 602 18.58 -16.77 6.51
C ARG A 602 17.43 -16.84 7.51
N TRP A 603 17.26 -15.81 8.32
CA TRP A 603 16.25 -15.77 9.38
C TRP A 603 14.83 -15.78 8.83
N GLY A 604 14.59 -15.13 7.69
CA GLY A 604 13.31 -15.20 6.99
C GLY A 604 12.90 -16.65 6.68
N LEU A 605 13.83 -17.43 6.09
CA LEU A 605 13.63 -18.85 5.82
C LEU A 605 13.40 -19.66 7.10
N VAL A 606 14.20 -19.44 8.15
CA VAL A 606 14.08 -20.16 9.44
C VAL A 606 12.71 -19.96 10.08
N TYR A 607 12.24 -18.71 10.19
CA TYR A 607 10.94 -18.42 10.80
C TYR A 607 9.77 -18.87 9.90
N LEU A 608 9.90 -18.81 8.57
CA LEU A 608 8.90 -19.32 7.64
C LEU A 608 8.76 -20.83 7.72
N ALA A 609 9.88 -21.55 7.78
CA ALA A 609 9.87 -23.00 7.95
C ALA A 609 9.32 -23.40 9.34
N ALA A 610 9.68 -22.66 10.39
CA ALA A 610 9.12 -22.84 11.73
C ALA A 610 7.60 -22.58 11.78
N ALA A 611 7.12 -21.57 11.05
CA ALA A 611 5.70 -21.26 10.93
C ALA A 611 4.93 -22.41 10.27
N ASN A 612 5.44 -22.95 9.18
CA ASN A 612 4.84 -24.09 8.48
C ASN A 612 4.80 -25.34 9.36
N LEU A 613 5.88 -25.63 10.10
CA LEU A 613 5.92 -26.76 11.02
C LEU A 613 4.93 -26.57 12.20
N ASP A 614 4.88 -25.38 12.80
CA ASP A 614 3.94 -25.03 13.88
C ASP A 614 2.48 -25.16 13.41
N HIS A 615 2.14 -24.61 12.24
CA HIS A 615 0.82 -24.71 11.64
C HIS A 615 0.41 -26.15 11.33
N LEU A 616 1.30 -26.93 10.73
CA LEU A 616 1.06 -28.32 10.40
C LEU A 616 0.78 -29.15 11.67
N MET A 617 1.66 -29.04 12.67
CA MET A 617 1.53 -29.81 13.93
C MET A 617 0.27 -29.41 14.71
N ARG A 618 -0.13 -28.13 14.66
CA ARG A 618 -1.41 -27.66 15.24
C ARG A 618 -2.64 -28.06 14.43
N GLY A 619 -2.48 -28.61 13.23
CA GLY A 619 -3.58 -29.02 12.37
C GLY A 619 -4.28 -27.85 11.66
N TYR A 620 -3.58 -26.78 11.33
CA TYR A 620 -4.03 -25.77 10.38
C TYR A 620 -3.68 -26.19 8.94
N CYS A 621 -4.35 -25.62 7.93
CA CYS A 621 -4.10 -26.01 6.54
C CYS A 621 -2.71 -25.54 6.11
N TRP A 622 -1.94 -26.46 5.53
CA TRP A 622 -0.76 -26.12 4.75
C TRP A 622 -1.27 -25.57 3.41
N ASN A 623 -0.93 -24.32 3.09
CA ASN A 623 -1.05 -23.82 1.73
C ASN A 623 0.19 -24.33 0.99
N SER A 624 0.12 -25.51 0.39
CA SER A 624 1.08 -25.87 -0.63
C SER A 624 0.94 -24.88 -1.78
N SER A 625 2.08 -24.46 -2.33
CA SER A 625 2.16 -23.63 -3.53
C SER A 625 1.67 -24.45 -4.74
N ASP A 626 0.35 -24.61 -4.89
CA ASP A 626 -0.31 -25.16 -6.09
C ASP A 626 -0.91 -24.05 -6.95
#